data_AF-A0A917QKA7-F1
#
_entry.id   AF-A0A917QKA7-F1
#
_cell.length_a   1.000
_cell.length_b   1.000
_cell.length_c   1.000
_cell.angle_alpha   90.00
_cell.angle_beta   90.00
_cell.angle_gamma   90.00
#
_symmetry.space_group_name_H-M   'P 1'
#
loop_
_entity.id
_entity.type
_entity.pdbx_description
1 polymer ?
#
loop_
_entity_poly.entity_id
_entity_poly.type
_entity_poly.pdbx_seq_one_letter_code
_entity_poly.pdbx_strand_id
1 'polypeptide(L)'
;MAHPNAAASDSTLRITGVVGLVGAAFPVIADIASWSLASGYSPVAQSISALAVGRSSWLIDLGIWTFAVGIVAVAIGLRALRLGDLGWTSGALCLFLVGAAAAVIAAVNEYAGRQNQAADIHQWCFYALALLFPVGLLLLAPGLKRLGAKLGTLSQVLAVVWLVLGPLYFFVPNAWSGAYERAFALLMLAWLAAASALLLSRRARARAPLT
;
A
#
# COMPACT_ATOMS: atom_id res chain seq x y z
N MET A 1 9.83 -5.96 -38.53
CA MET A 1 8.92 -6.98 -37.96
C MET A 1 8.79 -6.72 -36.47
N ALA A 2 7.67 -6.16 -36.02
CA ALA A 2 7.40 -5.98 -34.60
C ALA A 2 6.89 -7.29 -34.01
N HIS A 3 7.58 -7.83 -33.00
CA HIS A 3 7.06 -8.98 -32.24
C HIS A 3 5.67 -8.62 -31.67
N PRO A 4 4.66 -9.50 -31.80
CA PRO A 4 3.39 -9.29 -31.13
C PRO A 4 3.65 -9.25 -29.62
N ASN A 5 3.38 -8.08 -29.01
CA ASN A 5 3.47 -7.87 -27.58
C ASN A 5 2.57 -8.89 -26.86
N ALA A 6 3.17 -9.93 -26.30
CA ALA A 6 2.44 -10.89 -25.48
C ALA A 6 1.83 -10.14 -24.29
N ALA A 7 0.50 -10.06 -24.26
CA ALA A 7 -0.25 -9.55 -23.12
C ALA A 7 0.13 -10.32 -21.85
N ALA A 8 -0.05 -9.71 -20.67
CA ALA A 8 0.15 -10.40 -19.39
C ALA A 8 -0.58 -11.75 -19.38
N SER A 9 0.09 -12.80 -18.89
CA SER A 9 -0.58 -14.09 -18.73
C SER A 9 -1.74 -13.96 -17.73
N ASP A 10 -2.84 -14.67 -18.00
CA ASP A 10 -4.02 -14.70 -17.12
C ASP A 10 -3.65 -15.07 -15.68
N SER A 11 -2.71 -16.00 -15.52
CA SER A 11 -2.17 -16.44 -14.23
C SER A 11 -1.45 -15.32 -13.49
N THR A 12 -0.64 -14.51 -14.18
CA THR A 12 0.06 -13.37 -13.56
C THR A 12 -0.92 -12.38 -12.95
N LEU A 13 -1.95 -11.96 -13.71
CA LEU A 13 -2.94 -11.00 -13.24
C LEU A 13 -3.78 -11.56 -12.07
N ARG A 14 -4.10 -12.86 -12.11
CA ARG A 14 -4.81 -13.55 -11.03
C ARG A 14 -3.98 -13.57 -9.74
N ILE A 15 -2.76 -14.06 -9.81
CA ILE A 15 -1.89 -14.25 -8.63
C ILE A 15 -1.64 -12.89 -7.99
N THR A 16 -1.20 -11.90 -8.78
CA THR A 16 -0.91 -10.55 -8.28
C THR A 16 -2.14 -9.85 -7.71
N GLY A 17 -3.31 -10.01 -8.33
CA GLY A 17 -4.58 -9.50 -7.82
C GLY A 17 -4.98 -10.14 -6.48
N VAL A 18 -4.90 -11.47 -6.35
CA VAL A 18 -5.24 -12.17 -5.09
C VAL A 18 -4.26 -11.80 -3.97
N VAL A 19 -2.96 -11.86 -4.25
CA VAL A 19 -1.92 -11.50 -3.27
C VAL A 19 -2.09 -10.05 -2.81
N GLY A 20 -2.41 -9.13 -3.73
CA GLY A 20 -2.69 -7.74 -3.37
C GLY A 20 -3.95 -7.57 -2.51
N LEU A 21 -5.03 -8.32 -2.76
CA LEU A 21 -6.23 -8.29 -1.90
C LEU A 21 -5.93 -8.80 -0.49
N VAL A 22 -5.17 -9.89 -0.37
CA VAL A 22 -4.71 -10.39 0.94
C VAL A 22 -3.84 -9.34 1.62
N GLY A 23 -2.93 -8.70 0.87
CA GLY A 23 -2.10 -7.58 1.32
C GLY A 23 -2.87 -6.33 1.75
N ALA A 24 -4.10 -6.15 1.27
CA ALA A 24 -4.98 -5.06 1.70
C ALA A 24 -5.83 -5.43 2.92
N ALA A 25 -6.30 -6.68 3.01
CA ALA A 25 -7.22 -7.12 4.05
C ALA A 25 -6.52 -7.53 5.35
N PHE A 26 -5.43 -8.29 5.25
CA PHE A 26 -4.74 -8.84 6.42
C PHE A 26 -4.20 -7.77 7.39
N PRO A 27 -3.62 -6.64 6.94
CA PRO A 27 -3.16 -5.59 7.87
C PRO A 27 -4.28 -5.03 8.74
N VAL A 28 -5.49 -4.90 8.21
CA VAL A 28 -6.67 -4.45 8.97
C VAL A 28 -7.02 -5.46 10.05
N ILE A 29 -7.01 -6.76 9.71
CA ILE A 29 -7.28 -7.85 10.65
C ILE A 29 -6.21 -7.87 11.74
N ALA A 30 -4.93 -7.76 11.36
CA ALA A 30 -3.81 -7.74 12.29
C ALA A 30 -3.88 -6.55 13.26
N ASP A 31 -4.23 -5.36 12.77
CA ASP A 31 -4.42 -4.18 13.63
C ASP A 31 -5.54 -4.39 14.64
N ILE A 32 -6.74 -4.77 14.19
CA ILE A 32 -7.91 -4.96 15.07
C ILE A 32 -7.66 -6.08 16.08
N ALA A 33 -7.09 -7.20 15.64
CA ALA A 33 -6.76 -8.33 16.52
C ALA A 33 -5.71 -7.95 17.57
N SER A 34 -4.82 -7.00 17.28
CA SER A 34 -3.80 -6.53 18.21
C SER A 34 -4.37 -5.71 19.37
N TRP A 35 -5.57 -5.13 19.24
CA TRP A 35 -6.15 -4.28 20.28
C TRP A 35 -6.42 -5.03 21.58
N SER A 36 -6.79 -6.32 21.50
CA SER A 36 -7.04 -7.15 22.68
C SER A 36 -5.77 -7.60 23.40
N LEU A 37 -4.61 -7.49 22.73
CA LEU A 37 -3.31 -7.87 23.27
C LEU A 37 -2.65 -6.73 24.06
N ALA A 38 -3.18 -5.51 23.96
CA ALA A 38 -2.67 -4.32 24.62
C ALA A 38 -3.61 -3.85 25.73
N SER A 39 -3.12 -3.87 26.97
CA SER A 39 -3.89 -3.46 28.16
C SER A 39 -4.19 -1.97 28.14
N GLY A 40 -5.45 -1.58 28.30
CA GLY A 40 -5.86 -0.17 28.32
C GLY A 40 -5.72 0.53 26.97
N TYR A 41 -5.74 -0.23 25.87
CA TYR A 41 -5.52 0.29 24.54
C TYR A 41 -6.69 1.14 24.00
N SER A 42 -6.37 2.28 23.40
CA SER A 42 -7.33 3.11 22.66
C SER A 42 -6.92 3.23 21.20
N PRO A 43 -7.69 2.68 20.24
CA PRO A 43 -7.35 2.77 18.81
C PRO A 43 -7.46 4.19 18.23
N VAL A 44 -8.07 5.11 18.99
CA VAL A 44 -8.20 6.53 18.59
C VAL A 44 -6.97 7.32 19.03
N ALA A 45 -6.52 7.13 20.28
CA ALA A 45 -5.40 7.88 20.83
C ALA A 45 -4.06 7.21 20.49
N GLN A 46 -3.96 5.89 20.60
CA GLN A 46 -2.72 5.17 20.41
C GLN A 46 -2.57 4.68 18.97
N SER A 47 -1.37 4.91 18.47
CA SER A 47 -0.99 4.72 17.09
C SER A 47 -0.78 3.24 16.72
N ILE A 48 -0.73 2.92 15.43
CA ILE A 48 -0.32 1.58 14.95
C ILE A 48 1.14 1.37 15.31
N SER A 49 1.99 2.38 15.09
CA SER A 49 3.38 2.41 15.54
C SER A 49 3.53 2.20 17.06
N ALA A 50 2.54 2.59 17.88
CA ALA A 50 2.56 2.28 19.32
C ALA A 50 2.30 0.78 19.61
N LEU A 51 1.44 0.11 18.84
CA LEU A 51 1.22 -1.34 18.95
C LEU A 51 2.43 -2.16 18.48
N ALA A 52 3.24 -1.56 17.60
CA ALA A 52 4.44 -2.17 17.03
C ALA A 52 5.63 -2.32 18.01
N VAL A 53 5.64 -1.60 19.13
CA VAL A 53 6.75 -1.60 20.11
C VAL A 53 6.43 -2.49 21.33
N GLY A 54 5.27 -3.14 21.35
CA GLY A 54 4.76 -3.91 22.50
C GLY A 54 4.54 -5.39 22.24
N ARG A 55 3.72 -6.04 23.09
CA ARG A 55 3.43 -7.49 23.02
C ARG A 55 2.75 -7.94 21.72
N SER A 56 2.14 -6.99 21.00
CA SER A 56 1.50 -7.18 19.71
C SER A 56 2.42 -6.93 18.51
N SER A 57 3.70 -6.58 18.73
CA SER A 57 4.65 -6.19 17.66
C SER A 57 4.66 -7.18 16.51
N TRP A 58 4.82 -8.47 16.81
CA TRP A 58 4.88 -9.54 15.83
C TRP A 58 3.65 -9.60 14.91
N LEU A 59 2.45 -9.28 15.42
CA LEU A 59 1.21 -9.35 14.64
C LEU A 59 1.10 -8.13 13.72
N ILE A 60 1.46 -6.95 14.23
CA ILE A 60 1.56 -5.73 13.41
C ILE A 60 2.61 -5.90 12.32
N ASP A 61 3.78 -6.46 12.65
CA ASP A 61 4.86 -6.73 11.69
C ASP A 61 4.41 -7.69 10.60
N LEU A 62 3.69 -8.76 10.95
CA LEU A 62 3.09 -9.67 9.97
C LEU A 62 2.07 -8.96 9.07
N GLY A 63 1.30 -8.03 9.64
CA GLY A 63 0.44 -7.10 8.90
C GLY A 63 1.23 -6.32 7.85
N ILE A 64 2.29 -5.64 8.27
CA ILE A 64 3.12 -4.80 7.41
C ILE A 64 3.86 -5.64 6.34
N TRP A 65 4.38 -6.82 6.69
CA TRP A 65 4.98 -7.76 5.72
C TRP A 65 3.96 -8.20 4.67
N THR A 66 2.73 -8.51 5.09
CA THR A 66 1.66 -8.92 4.17
C THR A 66 1.27 -7.77 3.23
N PHE A 67 1.21 -6.53 3.74
CA PHE A 67 1.05 -5.33 2.93
C PHE A 67 2.20 -5.16 1.92
N ALA A 68 3.45 -5.28 2.37
CA ALA A 68 4.64 -5.13 1.54
C ALA A 68 4.63 -6.11 0.36
N VAL A 69 4.35 -7.38 0.61
CA VAL A 69 4.22 -8.40 -0.43
C VAL A 69 3.04 -8.09 -1.37
N GLY A 70 1.91 -7.65 -0.81
CA GLY A 70 0.72 -7.26 -1.57
C GLY A 70 0.97 -6.14 -2.57
N ILE A 71 1.59 -5.04 -2.12
CA ILE A 71 1.83 -3.88 -2.98
C ILE A 71 2.92 -4.14 -4.02
N VAL A 72 3.94 -4.94 -3.70
CA VAL A 72 4.91 -5.44 -4.69
C VAL A 72 4.24 -6.31 -5.74
N ALA A 73 3.36 -7.23 -5.34
CA ALA A 73 2.62 -8.07 -6.27
C ALA A 73 1.76 -7.22 -7.21
N VAL A 74 1.05 -6.21 -6.69
CA VAL A 74 0.27 -5.28 -7.52
C VAL A 74 1.15 -4.46 -8.45
N ALA A 75 2.32 -3.99 -8.01
CA ALA A 75 3.28 -3.30 -8.87
C ALA A 75 3.70 -4.17 -10.07
N ILE A 76 3.99 -5.46 -9.82
CA ILE A 76 4.31 -6.44 -10.87
C ILE A 76 3.11 -6.66 -11.81
N GLY A 77 1.90 -6.82 -11.25
CA GLY A 77 0.67 -7.00 -12.02
C GLY A 77 0.37 -5.81 -12.93
N LEU A 78 0.52 -4.59 -12.41
CA LEU A 78 0.38 -3.36 -13.20
C LEU A 78 1.47 -3.25 -14.29
N ARG A 79 2.71 -3.62 -13.98
CA ARG A 79 3.78 -3.62 -14.98
C ARG A 79 3.52 -4.62 -16.12
N ALA A 80 2.90 -5.76 -15.80
CA ALA A 80 2.52 -6.78 -16.77
C ALA A 80 1.46 -6.30 -17.77
N LEU A 81 0.62 -5.31 -17.40
CA LEU A 81 -0.34 -4.70 -18.33
C LEU A 81 0.31 -3.86 -19.45
N ARG A 82 1.63 -3.61 -19.38
CA ARG A 82 2.46 -3.01 -20.45
C ARG A 82 1.87 -1.76 -21.11
N LEU A 83 1.29 -0.84 -20.33
CA LEU A 83 0.80 0.45 -20.85
C LEU A 83 1.91 1.41 -21.33
N GLY A 84 3.17 1.05 -21.12
CA GLY A 84 4.29 1.43 -22.01
C GLY A 84 4.93 2.80 -21.81
N ASP A 85 4.26 3.77 -21.18
CA ASP A 85 4.86 5.08 -20.94
C ASP A 85 5.78 5.12 -19.70
N LEU A 86 6.65 6.14 -19.67
CA LEU A 86 7.60 6.38 -18.59
C LEU A 86 6.89 6.55 -17.25
N GLY A 87 5.77 7.29 -17.24
CA GLY A 87 4.94 7.50 -16.04
C GLY A 87 4.43 6.18 -15.45
N TRP A 88 3.90 5.27 -16.28
CA TRP A 88 3.43 3.96 -15.82
C TRP A 88 4.55 3.13 -15.19
N THR A 89 5.72 3.11 -15.84
CA THR A 89 6.87 2.33 -15.37
C THR A 89 7.43 2.91 -14.07
N SER A 90 7.63 4.23 -14.01
CA SER A 90 8.09 4.92 -12.81
C SER A 90 7.08 4.79 -11.66
N GLY A 91 5.79 4.89 -11.95
CA GLY A 91 4.74 4.71 -10.95
C GLY A 91 4.71 3.30 -10.36
N ALA A 92 4.84 2.26 -11.20
CA ALA A 92 4.98 0.88 -10.72
C ALA A 92 6.27 0.68 -9.89
N LEU A 93 7.38 1.31 -10.29
CA LEU A 93 8.62 1.30 -9.51
C LEU A 93 8.44 1.97 -8.14
N CYS A 94 7.73 3.10 -8.06
CA CYS A 94 7.40 3.73 -6.79
C CYS A 94 6.64 2.77 -5.86
N LEU A 95 5.64 2.04 -6.36
CA LEU A 95 4.91 1.05 -5.55
C LEU A 95 5.78 -0.12 -5.08
N PHE A 96 6.70 -0.58 -5.93
CA PHE A 96 7.68 -1.58 -5.54
C PHE A 96 8.56 -1.08 -4.39
N LEU A 97 9.07 0.15 -4.50
CA LEU A 97 9.89 0.78 -3.45
C LEU A 97 9.09 1.06 -2.18
N VAL A 98 7.80 1.36 -2.26
CA VAL A 98 6.90 1.45 -1.09
C VAL A 98 6.85 0.11 -0.36
N GLY A 99 6.69 -1.01 -1.09
CA GLY A 99 6.72 -2.33 -0.49
C GLY A 99 8.07 -2.67 0.14
N ALA A 100 9.18 -2.30 -0.51
CA ALA A 100 10.51 -2.47 0.07
C ALA A 100 10.71 -1.64 1.35
N ALA A 101 10.24 -0.38 1.37
CA ALA A 101 10.28 0.46 2.56
C ALA A 101 9.42 -0.12 3.70
N ALA A 102 8.22 -0.61 3.40
CA ALA A 102 7.35 -1.27 4.37
C ALA A 102 7.97 -2.56 4.94
N ALA A 103 8.63 -3.37 4.11
CA ALA A 103 9.38 -4.54 4.55
C ALA A 103 10.50 -4.18 5.54
N VAL A 104 11.27 -3.12 5.25
CA VAL A 104 12.30 -2.63 6.17
C VAL A 104 11.69 -2.13 7.46
N ILE A 105 10.59 -1.34 7.40
CA ILE A 105 9.84 -0.88 8.58
C ILE A 105 9.47 -2.06 9.46
N ALA A 106 8.85 -3.11 8.90
CA ALA A 106 8.45 -4.30 9.63
C ALA A 106 9.65 -5.03 10.28
N ALA A 107 10.82 -5.01 9.64
CA ALA A 107 12.02 -5.66 10.16
C ALA A 107 12.64 -4.92 11.36
N VAL A 108 12.46 -3.60 11.47
CA VAL A 108 13.05 -2.77 12.54
C VAL A 108 12.01 -2.21 13.52
N ASN A 109 10.74 -2.58 13.36
CA ASN A 109 9.59 -1.93 13.98
C ASN A 109 9.59 -2.00 15.51
N GLU A 110 9.91 -3.17 16.09
CA GLU A 110 9.98 -3.37 17.54
C GLU A 110 11.03 -2.48 18.23
N TYR A 111 12.00 -2.00 17.48
CA TYR A 111 13.05 -1.10 17.96
C TYR A 111 12.73 0.38 17.71
N ALA A 112 11.66 0.69 16.98
CA ALA A 112 11.21 2.05 16.76
C ALA A 112 10.84 2.72 18.09
N GLY A 113 11.14 4.02 18.24
CA GLY A 113 10.90 4.78 19.47
C GLY A 113 12.00 4.66 20.54
N ARG A 114 13.02 3.83 20.32
CA ARG A 114 14.28 3.88 21.10
C ARG A 114 15.23 4.90 20.44
N GLN A 115 16.08 5.55 21.22
CA GLN A 115 17.13 6.44 20.68
C GLN A 115 18.27 5.59 20.08
N ASN A 116 18.00 4.93 18.94
CA ASN A 116 18.94 4.03 18.27
C ASN A 116 18.80 4.09 16.74
N GLN A 117 19.77 3.49 16.05
CA GLN A 117 19.84 3.46 14.59
C GLN A 117 18.61 2.80 13.93
N ALA A 118 17.97 1.85 14.59
CA ALA A 118 16.79 1.17 14.06
C ALA A 118 15.58 2.09 13.99
N ALA A 119 15.39 2.96 14.99
CA ALA A 119 14.37 4.00 14.97
C ALA A 119 14.62 5.03 13.87
N ASP A 120 15.88 5.42 13.63
CA ASP A 120 16.23 6.31 12.52
C ASP A 120 15.86 5.68 11.18
N ILE A 121 16.24 4.41 10.95
CA ILE A 121 15.94 3.67 9.71
C ILE A 121 14.42 3.58 9.49
N HIS A 122 13.66 3.25 10.55
CA HIS A 122 12.20 3.23 10.50
C HIS A 122 11.65 4.58 10.01
N GLN A 123 12.12 5.69 10.59
CA GLN A 123 11.68 7.04 10.26
C GLN A 123 12.04 7.42 8.81
N TRP A 124 13.24 7.09 8.33
CA TRP A 124 13.63 7.31 6.94
C TRP A 124 12.76 6.53 5.96
N CYS A 125 12.45 5.26 6.27
CA CYS A 125 11.55 4.45 5.44
C CYS A 125 10.11 4.98 5.46
N PHE A 126 9.63 5.51 6.59
CA PHE A 126 8.34 6.18 6.68
C PHE A 126 8.29 7.42 5.77
N TYR A 127 9.33 8.26 5.78
CA TYR A 127 9.41 9.42 4.87
C TYR A 127 9.49 9.01 3.40
N ALA A 128 10.24 7.96 3.08
CA ALA A 128 10.27 7.41 1.73
C ALA A 128 8.87 6.95 1.29
N LEU A 129 8.15 6.21 2.15
CA LEU A 129 6.78 5.78 1.89
C LEU A 129 5.83 6.99 1.70
N ALA A 130 5.94 8.00 2.56
CA ALA A 130 5.11 9.20 2.52
C ALA A 130 5.24 9.99 1.20
N LEU A 131 6.40 9.94 0.56
CA LEU A 131 6.64 10.57 -0.75
C LEU A 131 6.34 9.63 -1.92
N LEU A 132 6.86 8.40 -1.88
CA LEU A 132 6.79 7.45 -3.00
C LEU A 132 5.36 7.03 -3.31
N PHE A 133 4.52 6.86 -2.29
CA PHE A 133 3.14 6.43 -2.48
C PHE A 133 2.32 7.44 -3.31
N PRO A 134 2.14 8.72 -2.89
CA PRO A 134 1.36 9.68 -3.66
C PRO A 134 1.99 9.98 -5.04
N VAL A 135 3.31 10.02 -5.15
CA VAL A 135 3.99 10.19 -6.45
C VAL A 135 3.68 9.01 -7.37
N GLY A 136 3.75 7.78 -6.87
CA GLY A 136 3.39 6.58 -7.61
C GLY A 136 1.94 6.63 -8.10
N LEU A 137 1.01 7.07 -7.25
CA LEU A 137 -0.40 7.22 -7.62
C LEU A 137 -0.62 8.25 -8.75
N LEU A 138 0.04 9.40 -8.67
CA LEU A 138 -0.05 10.45 -9.70
C LEU A 138 0.53 9.97 -11.04
N LEU A 139 1.67 9.28 -11.01
CA LEU A 139 2.32 8.73 -12.19
C LEU A 139 1.49 7.63 -12.86
N LEU A 140 0.81 6.79 -12.07
CA LEU A 140 -0.08 5.74 -12.58
C LEU A 140 -1.43 6.27 -13.07
N ALA A 141 -1.88 7.42 -12.57
CA ALA A 141 -3.24 7.92 -12.80
C ALA A 141 -3.64 8.02 -14.29
N PRO A 142 -2.82 8.58 -15.21
CA PRO A 142 -3.17 8.63 -16.63
C PRO A 142 -3.40 7.24 -17.23
N GLY A 143 -2.50 6.29 -16.93
CA GLY A 143 -2.64 4.90 -17.37
C GLY A 143 -3.87 4.21 -16.78
N LEU A 144 -4.15 4.44 -15.50
CA LEU A 144 -5.34 3.92 -14.84
C LEU A 144 -6.63 4.50 -15.42
N LYS A 145 -6.66 5.79 -15.79
CA LYS A 145 -7.82 6.40 -16.47
C LYS A 145 -8.11 5.74 -17.83
N ARG A 146 -7.07 5.37 -18.59
CA ARG A 146 -7.21 4.58 -19.84
C ARG A 146 -7.81 3.19 -19.57
N LEU A 147 -7.54 2.60 -18.40
CA LEU A 147 -8.14 1.33 -17.97
C LEU A 147 -9.50 1.50 -17.26
N GLY A 148 -9.92 2.72 -16.94
CA GLY A 148 -11.15 2.99 -16.20
C GLY A 148 -11.03 4.28 -15.41
N ALA A 149 -11.88 5.26 -15.74
CA ALA A 149 -11.83 6.60 -15.16
C ALA A 149 -11.90 6.62 -13.62
N LYS A 150 -12.64 5.68 -13.00
CA LYS A 150 -12.85 5.62 -11.54
C LYS A 150 -11.55 5.43 -10.77
N LEU A 151 -10.75 4.39 -11.09
CA LEU A 151 -9.52 4.11 -10.34
C LEU A 151 -8.44 5.17 -10.61
N GLY A 152 -8.34 5.66 -11.85
CA GLY A 152 -7.41 6.76 -12.14
C GLY A 152 -7.76 8.06 -11.41
N THR A 153 -9.05 8.37 -11.24
CA THR A 153 -9.51 9.52 -10.44
C THR A 153 -9.29 9.27 -8.96
N LEU A 154 -9.59 8.07 -8.46
CA LEU A 154 -9.30 7.67 -7.07
C LEU A 154 -7.81 7.86 -6.75
N SER A 155 -6.90 7.40 -7.62
CA SER A 155 -5.45 7.59 -7.44
C SER A 155 -5.07 9.06 -7.28
N GLN A 156 -5.63 9.95 -8.10
CA GLN A 156 -5.35 11.39 -8.00
C GLN A 156 -5.89 12.00 -6.71
N VAL A 157 -7.14 11.68 -6.36
CA VAL A 157 -7.77 12.17 -5.14
C VAL A 157 -6.98 11.71 -3.92
N LEU A 158 -6.64 10.43 -3.83
CA LEU A 158 -5.86 9.89 -2.72
C LEU A 158 -4.46 10.52 -2.65
N ALA A 159 -3.80 10.75 -3.78
CA ALA A 159 -2.51 11.43 -3.79
C ALA A 159 -2.59 12.87 -3.26
N VAL A 160 -3.61 13.63 -3.70
CA VAL A 160 -3.82 15.01 -3.23
C VAL A 160 -4.16 15.02 -1.73
N VAL A 161 -5.10 14.17 -1.30
CA VAL A 161 -5.45 14.02 0.12
C VAL A 161 -4.20 13.69 0.94
N TRP A 162 -3.38 12.76 0.48
CA TRP A 162 -2.14 12.38 1.15
C TRP A 162 -1.14 13.52 1.24
N LEU A 163 -0.91 14.27 0.16
CA LEU A 163 0.05 15.38 0.14
C LEU A 163 -0.40 16.57 0.99
N VAL A 164 -1.70 16.78 1.13
CA VAL A 164 -2.26 17.85 1.96
C VAL A 164 -2.30 17.43 3.43
N LEU A 165 -2.85 16.26 3.73
CA LEU A 165 -3.01 15.78 5.09
C LEU A 165 -1.68 15.27 5.68
N GLY A 166 -0.75 14.75 4.88
CA GLY A 166 0.50 14.17 5.38
C GLY A 166 1.29 15.13 6.29
N PRO A 167 1.58 16.36 5.84
CA PRO A 167 2.22 17.38 6.67
C PRO A 167 1.41 17.80 7.91
N LEU A 168 0.08 17.68 7.88
CA LEU A 168 -0.76 18.03 9.03
C LEU A 168 -0.60 17.04 10.19
N TYR A 169 -0.05 15.85 9.96
CA TYR A 169 0.23 14.85 11.00
C TYR A 169 1.05 15.43 12.17
N PHE A 170 2.01 16.33 11.89
CA PHE A 170 2.86 16.94 12.90
C PHE A 170 2.13 17.88 13.87
N PHE A 171 0.88 18.22 13.57
CA PHE A 171 0.03 19.08 14.39
C PHE A 171 -1.14 18.33 15.04
N VAL A 172 -1.26 17.02 14.81
CA VAL A 172 -2.35 16.19 15.36
C VAL A 172 -2.13 16.00 16.86
N PRO A 173 -3.12 16.32 17.73
CA PRO A 173 -3.00 16.07 19.15
C PRO A 173 -2.85 14.57 19.45
N ASN A 174 -2.08 14.22 20.48
CA ASN A 174 -1.86 12.83 20.91
C ASN A 174 -3.15 12.03 21.15
N ALA A 175 -4.27 12.71 21.48
CA ALA A 175 -5.57 12.07 21.64
C ALA A 175 -6.16 11.48 20.33
N TRP A 176 -5.61 11.84 19.17
CA TRP A 176 -6.09 11.46 17.84
C TRP A 176 -5.04 10.77 16.96
N SER A 177 -3.80 10.59 17.45
CA SER A 177 -2.70 10.01 16.66
C SER A 177 -3.05 8.63 16.11
N GLY A 178 -3.75 7.81 16.90
CA GLY A 178 -4.25 6.49 16.50
C GLY A 178 -5.22 6.51 15.33
N ALA A 179 -6.27 7.32 15.43
CA ALA A 179 -7.24 7.47 14.36
C ALA A 179 -6.59 8.02 13.08
N TYR A 180 -5.63 8.95 13.22
CA TYR A 180 -4.96 9.58 12.09
C TYR A 180 -4.07 8.59 11.32
N GLU A 181 -3.20 7.86 12.01
CA GLU A 181 -2.32 6.86 11.39
C GLU A 181 -3.14 5.77 10.68
N ARG A 182 -4.22 5.30 11.32
CA ARG A 182 -5.16 4.33 10.73
C ARG A 182 -5.86 4.88 9.50
N ALA A 183 -6.28 6.14 9.50
CA ALA A 183 -6.90 6.74 8.32
C ALA A 183 -5.93 6.69 7.12
N PHE A 184 -4.66 7.06 7.32
CA PHE A 184 -3.64 6.99 6.26
C PHE A 184 -3.37 5.56 5.80
N ALA A 185 -3.24 4.62 6.73
CA ALA A 185 -3.10 3.20 6.39
C ALA A 185 -4.30 2.73 5.54
N LEU A 186 -5.52 3.07 5.93
CA LEU A 186 -6.73 2.71 5.19
C LEU A 186 -6.79 3.34 3.79
N LEU A 187 -6.26 4.55 3.57
CA LEU A 187 -6.14 5.11 2.22
C LEU A 187 -5.25 4.24 1.32
N MET A 188 -4.12 3.77 1.83
CA MET A 188 -3.22 2.87 1.09
C MET A 188 -3.90 1.53 0.80
N LEU A 189 -4.52 0.94 1.82
CA LEU A 189 -5.15 -0.38 1.74
C LEU A 189 -6.38 -0.35 0.81
N ALA A 190 -7.18 0.72 0.85
CA ALA A 190 -8.30 0.91 -0.07
C ALA A 190 -7.84 1.03 -1.52
N TRP A 191 -6.76 1.79 -1.77
CA TRP A 191 -6.18 1.87 -3.11
C TRP A 191 -5.63 0.51 -3.57
N LEU A 192 -4.89 -0.18 -2.71
CA LEU A 192 -4.34 -1.50 -2.99
C LEU A 192 -5.45 -2.48 -3.36
N ALA A 193 -6.53 -2.54 -2.57
CA ALA A 193 -7.69 -3.37 -2.85
C ALA A 193 -8.34 -3.03 -4.20
N ALA A 194 -8.50 -1.74 -4.52
CA ALA A 194 -9.08 -1.29 -5.78
C ALA A 194 -8.19 -1.66 -6.99
N ALA A 195 -6.88 -1.52 -6.87
CA ALA A 195 -5.92 -1.92 -7.89
C ALA A 195 -5.91 -3.44 -8.08
N SER A 196 -5.96 -4.22 -7.00
CA SER A 196 -6.11 -5.68 -7.05
C SER A 196 -7.40 -6.11 -7.73
N ALA A 197 -8.53 -5.48 -7.41
CA ALA A 197 -9.82 -5.75 -8.05
C ALA A 197 -9.78 -5.43 -9.56
N LEU A 198 -9.07 -4.37 -9.98
CA LEU A 198 -8.83 -4.08 -11.39
C LEU A 198 -8.10 -5.25 -12.08
N LEU A 199 -7.00 -5.74 -11.49
CA LEU A 199 -6.21 -6.85 -12.05
C LEU A 199 -7.07 -8.12 -12.24
N LEU A 200 -7.88 -8.46 -11.23
CA LEU A 200 -8.80 -9.60 -11.29
C LEU A 200 -9.91 -9.42 -12.33
N SER A 201 -10.47 -8.21 -12.45
CA SER A 201 -11.52 -7.89 -13.42
C SER A 201 -11.00 -7.90 -14.86
N ARG A 202 -9.74 -7.53 -15.08
CA ARG A 202 -9.11 -7.55 -16.41
C ARG A 202 -8.91 -8.97 -16.92
N ARG A 203 -8.60 -9.91 -16.03
CA ARG A 203 -8.64 -11.35 -16.31
C ARG A 203 -10.04 -11.82 -16.77
N ALA A 204 -11.09 -11.45 -16.05
CA ALA A 204 -12.45 -11.90 -16.38
C ALA A 204 -12.88 -11.50 -17.80
N ARG A 205 -12.53 -10.28 -18.23
CA ARG A 205 -12.82 -9.78 -19.59
C ARG A 205 -12.01 -10.47 -20.69
N ALA A 206 -10.79 -10.93 -20.41
CA ALA A 206 -10.00 -11.70 -21.38
C ALA A 206 -10.59 -13.11 -21.65
N ARG A 207 -11.51 -13.57 -20.80
CA ARG A 207 -12.15 -14.90 -20.89
C ARG A 207 -13.60 -14.86 -21.42
N ALA A 208 -14.20 -13.67 -21.60
CA ALA A 208 -15.57 -13.59 -22.10
C ALA A 208 -15.61 -13.97 -23.59
N PRO A 209 -16.46 -14.93 -24.02
CA PRO A 209 -16.63 -15.24 -25.43
C PRO A 209 -17.17 -14.00 -26.17
N LEU A 210 -16.66 -13.76 -27.39
CA LEU A 210 -17.19 -12.73 -28.28
C LEU A 210 -18.60 -13.18 -28.71
N THR A 211 -19.62 -12.64 -28.07
CA THR A 211 -21.02 -12.75 -28.47
C THR A 211 -21.38 -11.58 -29.38
#